data_AF-A0A923ZQ69-F1
#
_entry.id   AF-A0A923ZQ69-F1
#
_cell.length_a   1.000
_cell.length_b   1.000
_cell.length_c   1.000
_cell.angle_alpha   90.00
_cell.angle_beta   90.00
_cell.angle_gamma   90.00
#
_symmetry.space_group_name_H-M   'P 1'
#
loop_
_entity.id
_entity.type
_entity.pdbx_description
1 polymer ?
#
loop_
_entity_poly.entity_id
_entity_poly.type
_entity_poly.pdbx_seq_one_letter_code
_entity_poly.pdbx_strand_id
1 'polypeptide(L)'
;HLGIPVHFLKVHESGTISKAYENDSVTLPTDALGAVEGQVVCRFWSARRVFDVADRFSPYHQYTDKPAGTYWCTSRIQSSPRGQFSVSVGTQFTQAKFFRGRDTENRFTSTCPDPLCCRTPPSSLAAKWHKHSWPSARLNSSLHAAMPTGAFPGVDSTEVFEFLERHAPMAG
;
A
#
# COMPACT_ATOMS: atom_id res chain seq x y z
N HIS A 1 0.80 -30.49 -5.94
CA HIS A 1 0.48 -29.08 -5.61
C HIS A 1 -0.22 -29.06 -4.26
N LEU A 2 0.08 -28.12 -3.35
CA LEU A 2 -0.46 -28.11 -1.98
C LEU A 2 -1.92 -27.62 -1.89
N GLY A 3 -2.46 -27.04 -2.96
CA GLY A 3 -3.86 -26.62 -3.02
C GLY A 3 -4.22 -25.43 -2.12
N ILE A 4 -3.23 -24.72 -1.59
CA ILE A 4 -3.43 -23.54 -0.75
C ILE A 4 -3.55 -22.31 -1.66
N PRO A 5 -4.70 -21.61 -1.64
CA PRO A 5 -4.86 -20.33 -2.33
C PRO A 5 -3.93 -19.26 -1.75
N VAL A 6 -3.34 -18.44 -2.61
CA VAL A 6 -2.42 -17.36 -2.25
C VAL A 6 -2.63 -16.14 -3.12
N HIS A 7 -2.13 -15.00 -2.65
CA HIS A 7 -1.86 -13.84 -3.48
C HIS A 7 -0.39 -13.47 -3.43
N PHE A 8 0.08 -12.87 -4.51
CA PHE A 8 1.42 -12.33 -4.69
C PHE A 8 1.31 -10.86 -5.05
N LEU A 9 2.15 -10.03 -4.44
CA LEU A 9 2.31 -8.63 -4.80
C LEU A 9 3.79 -8.25 -4.86
N LYS A 10 4.15 -7.49 -5.89
CA LYS A 10 5.38 -6.70 -5.94
C LYS A 10 5.02 -5.23 -6.04
N VAL A 11 5.31 -4.46 -5.00
CA VAL A 11 4.87 -3.07 -4.85
C VAL A 11 6.08 -2.16 -4.64
N HIS A 12 6.14 -1.04 -5.34
CA HIS A 12 7.17 -0.02 -5.14
C HIS A 12 6.97 0.71 -3.79
N GLU A 13 7.98 1.37 -3.25
CA GLU A 13 7.87 2.16 -2.00
C GLU A 13 6.86 3.32 -2.08
N SER A 14 6.46 3.76 -3.28
CA SER A 14 5.33 4.68 -3.50
C SER A 14 3.95 4.03 -3.35
N GLY A 15 3.90 2.70 -3.24
CA GLY A 15 2.67 1.92 -3.16
C GLY A 15 2.10 1.47 -4.49
N THR A 16 2.74 1.86 -5.60
CA THR A 16 2.37 1.43 -6.95
C THR A 16 2.64 -0.06 -7.14
N ILE A 17 1.64 -0.81 -7.60
CA ILE A 17 1.76 -2.22 -7.92
C ILE A 17 2.52 -2.36 -9.23
N SER A 18 3.66 -3.06 -9.19
CA SER A 18 4.43 -3.44 -10.37
C SER A 18 4.00 -4.80 -10.94
N LYS A 19 3.46 -5.67 -10.08
CA LYS A 19 3.01 -7.01 -10.44
C LYS A 19 2.12 -7.57 -9.33
N ALA A 20 1.00 -8.19 -9.66
CA ALA A 20 0.17 -8.88 -8.69
C ALA A 20 -0.55 -10.08 -9.30
N TYR A 21 -0.79 -11.09 -8.48
CA TYR A 21 -1.56 -12.28 -8.82
C TYR A 21 -2.35 -12.72 -7.60
N GLU A 22 -3.52 -13.30 -7.80
CA GLU A 22 -4.28 -13.90 -6.72
C GLU A 22 -5.03 -15.13 -7.22
N ASN A 23 -5.22 -16.09 -6.33
CA ASN A 23 -6.24 -17.13 -6.47
C ASN A 23 -6.96 -17.39 -5.13
N ASP A 24 -6.86 -16.45 -4.19
CA ASP A 24 -7.45 -16.51 -2.84
C ASP A 24 -8.56 -15.47 -2.62
N SER A 25 -9.01 -14.85 -3.71
CA SER A 25 -10.10 -13.87 -3.74
C SER A 25 -9.82 -12.58 -2.98
N VAL A 26 -8.54 -12.26 -2.70
CA VAL A 26 -8.20 -10.93 -2.18
C VAL A 26 -8.55 -9.87 -3.21
N THR A 27 -9.23 -8.80 -2.77
CA THR A 27 -9.55 -7.69 -3.66
C THR A 27 -8.30 -6.85 -3.91
N LEU A 28 -7.81 -6.90 -5.16
CA LEU A 28 -6.75 -6.03 -5.66
C LEU A 28 -7.37 -4.73 -6.21
N PRO A 29 -6.70 -3.57 -6.06
CA PRO A 29 -7.16 -2.35 -6.71
C PRO A 29 -6.98 -2.48 -8.23
N THR A 30 -8.01 -2.11 -8.99
CA THR A 30 -8.01 -2.13 -10.45
C THR A 30 -8.38 -0.76 -11.01
N ASP A 31 -7.94 -0.47 -12.23
CA ASP A 31 -8.51 0.62 -13.02
C ASP A 31 -9.90 0.26 -13.59
N ALA A 32 -10.45 1.17 -14.39
CA ALA A 32 -11.75 0.99 -15.06
C ALA A 32 -11.78 -0.18 -16.07
N LEU A 33 -10.62 -0.66 -16.52
CA LEU A 33 -10.47 -1.78 -17.44
C LEU A 33 -10.13 -3.10 -16.71
N GLY A 34 -9.97 -3.07 -15.39
CA GLY A 34 -9.61 -4.23 -14.58
C GLY A 34 -8.11 -4.46 -14.42
N ALA A 35 -7.24 -3.56 -14.91
CA ALA A 35 -5.80 -3.71 -14.78
C ALA A 35 -5.32 -3.36 -13.36
N VAL A 36 -4.46 -4.19 -12.79
CA VAL A 36 -3.94 -4.03 -11.42
C VAL A 36 -2.60 -3.28 -11.41
N GLU A 37 -1.76 -3.50 -12.42
CA GLU A 37 -0.49 -2.79 -12.54
C GLU A 37 -0.69 -1.26 -12.64
N GLY A 38 0.19 -0.51 -11.97
CA GLY A 38 0.08 0.94 -11.88
C GLY A 38 -0.90 1.44 -10.81
N GLN A 39 -1.81 0.59 -10.32
CA GLN A 39 -2.69 0.95 -9.22
C GLN A 39 -1.93 0.99 -7.89
N VAL A 40 -2.45 1.77 -6.94
CA VAL A 40 -1.83 1.92 -5.61
C VAL A 40 -2.50 0.99 -4.60
N VAL A 41 -1.70 0.19 -3.91
CA VAL A 41 -2.20 -0.71 -2.87
C VAL A 41 -2.59 0.07 -1.60
N CYS A 42 -3.54 -0.44 -0.81
CA CYS A 42 -3.95 0.21 0.43
C CYS A 42 -2.76 0.42 1.39
N ARG A 43 -2.66 1.60 2.02
CA ARG A 43 -1.58 1.95 2.98
C ARG A 43 -1.49 0.98 4.15
N PHE A 44 -2.61 0.41 4.58
CA PHE A 44 -2.68 -0.50 5.73
C PHE A 44 -2.31 -1.94 5.39
N TRP A 45 -2.08 -2.28 4.12
CA TRP A 45 -1.68 -3.63 3.73
C TRP A 45 -0.17 -3.84 3.94
N SER A 46 0.25 -5.05 4.27
CA SER A 46 1.65 -5.41 4.56
C SER A 46 2.62 -4.96 3.47
N ALA A 47 2.22 -5.01 2.20
CA ALA A 47 3.01 -4.57 1.05
C ALA A 47 3.38 -3.07 1.08
N ARG A 48 2.66 -2.24 1.88
CA ARG A 48 3.01 -0.85 2.20
C ARG A 48 3.67 -0.73 3.56
N ARG A 49 3.06 -1.34 4.59
CA ARG A 49 3.49 -1.22 5.99
C ARG A 49 4.91 -1.70 6.24
N VAL A 50 5.40 -2.65 5.43
CA VAL A 50 6.79 -3.14 5.53
C VAL A 50 7.84 -2.05 5.34
N PHE A 51 7.54 -0.93 4.66
CA PHE A 51 8.50 0.17 4.50
C PHE A 51 8.66 1.03 5.76
N ASP A 52 7.68 0.99 6.66
CA ASP A 52 7.63 1.79 7.88
C ASP A 52 8.29 1.09 9.07
N VAL A 53 8.67 -0.20 8.94
CA VAL A 53 9.31 -0.94 10.02
C VAL A 53 10.82 -0.69 10.08
N ALA A 54 11.35 -0.62 11.30
CA ALA A 54 12.78 -0.41 11.54
C ALA A 54 13.62 -1.64 11.15
N ASP A 55 13.15 -2.85 11.49
CA ASP A 55 13.80 -4.08 11.04
C ASP A 55 13.44 -4.36 9.58
N ARG A 56 14.43 -4.21 8.71
CA ARG A 56 14.31 -4.48 7.26
C ARG A 56 14.94 -5.82 6.83
N PHE A 57 15.49 -6.58 7.76
CA PHE A 57 16.20 -7.84 7.48
C PHE A 57 15.27 -9.05 7.64
N SER A 58 14.42 -9.04 8.67
CA SER A 58 13.44 -10.10 8.90
C SER A 58 12.26 -9.99 7.94
N PRO A 59 11.61 -11.11 7.55
CA PRO A 59 10.32 -11.03 6.88
C PRO A 59 9.30 -10.33 7.81
N TYR A 60 8.58 -9.35 7.28
CA TYR A 60 7.48 -8.71 7.97
C TYR A 60 6.22 -9.55 7.81
N HIS A 61 5.53 -9.83 8.92
CA HIS A 61 4.28 -10.59 8.95
C HIS A 61 3.14 -9.70 9.44
N GLN A 62 1.96 -9.83 8.84
CA GLN A 62 0.80 -9.02 9.19
C GLN A 62 -0.52 -9.72 8.83
N TYR A 63 -1.52 -9.57 9.68
CA TYR A 63 -2.92 -9.79 9.34
C TYR A 63 -3.60 -8.48 8.90
N THR A 64 -4.40 -8.53 7.84
CA THR A 64 -5.22 -7.40 7.38
C THR A 64 -6.67 -7.83 7.27
N ASP A 65 -7.54 -7.20 8.04
CA ASP A 65 -8.98 -7.33 7.90
C ASP A 65 -9.47 -6.43 6.76
N LYS A 66 -10.10 -7.02 5.75
CA LYS A 66 -10.68 -6.37 4.58
C LYS A 66 -12.18 -6.67 4.51
N PRO A 67 -12.98 -5.92 3.71
CA PRO A 67 -14.40 -6.23 3.55
C PRO A 67 -14.67 -7.65 3.06
N ALA A 68 -13.78 -8.19 2.21
CA ALA A 68 -13.87 -9.55 1.67
C ALA A 68 -13.33 -10.66 2.59
N GLY A 69 -12.70 -10.31 3.71
CA GLY A 69 -12.15 -11.28 4.66
C GLY A 69 -10.83 -10.86 5.31
N THR A 70 -10.29 -11.72 6.17
CA THR A 70 -9.00 -11.51 6.83
C THR A 70 -7.90 -12.27 6.11
N TYR A 71 -6.79 -11.58 5.82
CA TYR A 71 -5.66 -12.13 5.09
C TYR A 71 -4.39 -12.02 5.91
N TRP A 72 -3.60 -13.10 5.93
CA TRP A 72 -2.24 -13.10 6.44
C TRP A 72 -1.27 -12.85 5.29
N CYS A 73 -0.24 -12.05 5.53
CA CYS A 73 0.77 -11.75 4.52
C CYS A 73 2.16 -11.74 5.14
N THR A 74 3.15 -12.20 4.37
CA THR A 74 4.57 -11.94 4.60
C THR A 74 5.12 -11.04 3.52
N SER A 75 5.96 -10.08 3.89
CA SER A 75 6.56 -9.10 3.00
C SER A 75 8.05 -8.94 3.28
N ARG A 76 8.85 -8.73 2.23
CA ARG A 76 10.27 -8.33 2.34
C ARG A 76 10.60 -7.21 1.38
N ILE A 77 11.50 -6.32 1.80
CA ILE A 77 12.02 -5.26 0.95
C ILE A 77 13.16 -5.80 0.10
N GLN A 78 13.16 -5.44 -1.18
CA GLN A 78 14.23 -5.64 -2.14
C GLN A 78 14.63 -4.28 -2.70
N SER A 79 15.89 -3.91 -2.50
CA SER A 79 16.45 -2.68 -3.06
C SER A 79 16.89 -2.89 -4.50
N SER A 80 16.68 -1.89 -5.35
CA SER A 80 17.15 -1.87 -6.72
C SER A 80 17.57 -0.45 -7.13
N PRO A 81 18.30 -0.26 -8.24
CA PRO A 81 18.57 1.07 -8.79
C PRO A 81 17.31 1.88 -9.14
N ARG A 82 16.14 1.22 -9.24
CA ARG A 82 14.85 1.83 -9.55
C ARG A 82 14.00 2.10 -8.31
N GLY A 83 14.59 2.07 -7.12
CA GLY A 83 13.90 2.22 -5.84
C GLY A 83 13.71 0.91 -5.10
N GLN A 84 13.06 0.99 -3.94
CA GLN A 84 12.76 -0.16 -3.10
C GLN A 84 11.41 -0.78 -3.48
N PHE A 85 11.36 -2.12 -3.44
CA PHE A 85 10.14 -2.87 -3.69
C PHE A 85 9.84 -3.81 -2.54
N SER A 86 8.59 -3.91 -2.13
CA SER A 86 8.12 -5.01 -1.30
C SER A 86 7.75 -6.17 -2.21
N VAL A 87 8.22 -7.37 -1.86
CA VAL A 87 7.77 -8.63 -2.44
C VAL A 87 6.99 -9.36 -1.36
N SER A 88 5.73 -9.64 -1.64
CA SER A 88 4.78 -10.15 -0.66
C SER A 88 4.07 -11.39 -1.18
N VAL A 89 3.85 -12.34 -0.28
CA VAL A 89 2.93 -13.46 -0.47
C VAL A 89 1.98 -13.48 0.72
N GLY A 90 0.71 -13.74 0.45
CA GLY A 90 -0.27 -13.93 1.50
C GLY A 90 -1.32 -14.96 1.14
N THR A 91 -2.20 -15.21 2.09
CA THR A 91 -3.30 -16.17 1.99
C THR A 91 -4.42 -15.75 2.94
N GLN A 92 -5.57 -16.41 2.84
CA GLN A 92 -6.68 -16.23 3.78
C GLN A 92 -6.30 -16.69 5.20
N PHE A 93 -6.95 -16.11 6.21
CA PHE A 93 -6.75 -16.44 7.63
C PHE A 93 -6.82 -17.95 7.92
N THR A 94 -7.76 -18.67 7.31
CA THR A 94 -7.98 -20.11 7.50
C THR A 94 -6.80 -20.98 7.04
N GLN A 95 -5.98 -20.46 6.12
CA GLN A 95 -4.82 -21.13 5.55
C GLN A 95 -3.50 -20.69 6.22
N ALA A 96 -3.50 -19.57 6.95
CA ALA A 96 -2.32 -19.03 7.61
C ALA A 96 -1.66 -20.03 8.58
N LYS A 97 -2.42 -21.03 9.08
CA LYS A 97 -1.90 -22.09 9.94
C LYS A 97 -0.71 -22.86 9.37
N PHE A 98 -0.55 -22.87 8.05
CA PHE A 98 0.54 -23.55 7.33
C PHE A 98 1.79 -22.70 7.12
N PHE A 99 1.77 -21.41 7.49
CA PHE A 99 2.86 -20.48 7.24
C PHE A 99 3.55 -20.05 8.53
N ARG A 100 4.88 -19.89 8.48
CA ARG A 100 5.67 -19.30 9.57
C ARG A 100 5.33 -17.80 9.70
N GLY A 101 5.28 -17.30 10.93
CA GLY A 101 4.93 -15.90 11.20
C GLY A 101 3.43 -15.66 11.35
N ARG A 102 2.62 -16.74 11.40
CA ARG A 102 1.18 -16.71 11.73
C ARG A 102 0.87 -16.24 13.16
N ASP A 103 1.86 -16.26 14.02
CA ASP A 103 1.82 -15.83 15.42
C ASP A 103 2.04 -14.32 15.57
N THR A 104 2.17 -13.60 14.44
CA THR A 104 2.31 -12.14 14.45
C THR A 104 1.11 -11.44 15.10
N GLU A 105 1.42 -10.44 15.92
CA GLU A 105 0.43 -9.54 16.52
C GLU A 105 0.12 -8.33 15.65
N ASN A 106 0.87 -8.13 14.55
CA ASN A 106 0.63 -7.05 13.60
C ASN A 106 -0.71 -7.29 12.91
N ARG A 107 -1.74 -6.51 13.29
CA ARG A 107 -3.07 -6.59 12.70
C ARG A 107 -3.58 -5.20 12.38
N PHE A 108 -4.05 -5.03 11.15
CA PHE A 108 -4.60 -3.77 10.66
C PHE A 108 -5.94 -3.99 9.97
N THR A 109 -6.72 -2.93 9.84
CA THR A 109 -7.99 -2.93 9.12
C THR A 109 -7.87 -2.04 7.90
N SER A 110 -8.40 -2.52 6.77
CA SER A 110 -8.50 -1.79 5.52
C SER A 110 -9.95 -1.82 5.06
N THR A 111 -10.59 -0.66 4.91
CA THR A 111 -11.94 -0.56 4.32
C THR A 111 -11.91 -0.25 2.82
N CYS A 112 -10.73 -0.33 2.18
CA CYS A 112 -10.64 -0.17 0.72
C CYS A 112 -11.58 -1.17 0.03
N PRO A 113 -12.29 -0.76 -1.05
CA PRO A 113 -12.00 0.40 -1.90
C PRO A 113 -12.60 1.75 -1.45
N ASP A 114 -13.20 1.85 -0.26
CA ASP A 114 -13.65 3.15 0.29
C ASP A 114 -12.51 4.20 0.24
N PRO A 115 -12.68 5.34 -0.45
CA PRO A 115 -11.68 6.39 -0.51
C PRO A 115 -11.24 6.91 0.87
N LEU A 116 -12.14 6.93 1.86
CA LEU A 116 -11.87 7.39 3.22
C LEU A 116 -10.92 6.46 4.00
N CYS A 117 -10.72 5.22 3.53
CA CYS A 117 -9.77 4.29 4.14
C CYS A 117 -8.35 4.88 4.16
N CYS A 118 -7.82 5.21 2.98
CA CYS A 118 -6.44 5.65 2.84
C CYS A 118 -6.14 6.45 1.57
N ARG A 119 -7.14 6.84 0.78
CA ARG A 119 -6.93 7.59 -0.46
C ARG A 119 -7.23 9.08 -0.28
N THR A 120 -8.22 9.39 0.55
CA THR A 120 -8.60 10.75 0.87
C THR A 120 -8.02 11.14 2.23
N PRO A 121 -7.26 12.23 2.32
CA PRO A 121 -6.75 12.73 3.59
C PRO A 121 -7.90 13.16 4.51
N PRO A 122 -7.75 13.02 5.85
CA PRO A 122 -8.68 13.60 6.81
C PRO A 122 -8.95 15.08 6.53
N SER A 123 -10.21 15.51 6.69
CA SER A 123 -10.64 16.87 6.34
C SER A 123 -9.86 17.96 7.08
N SER A 124 -9.46 17.73 8.33
CA SER A 124 -8.63 18.64 9.12
C SER A 124 -7.24 18.83 8.51
N LEU A 125 -6.59 17.75 8.10
CA LEU A 125 -5.28 17.79 7.44
C LEU A 125 -5.38 18.44 6.06
N ALA A 126 -6.41 18.09 5.29
CA ALA A 126 -6.64 18.69 3.97
C ALA A 126 -6.86 20.21 4.09
N ALA A 127 -7.70 20.67 5.02
CA ALA A 127 -7.94 22.10 5.23
C ALA A 127 -6.67 22.87 5.56
N LYS A 128 -5.78 22.29 6.38
CA LYS A 128 -4.54 22.92 6.83
C LYS A 128 -3.45 22.90 5.76
N TRP A 129 -3.28 21.80 5.02
CA TRP A 129 -2.09 21.59 4.18
C TRP A 129 -2.34 21.71 2.69
N HIS A 130 -3.55 21.49 2.20
CA HIS A 130 -3.85 21.43 0.76
C HIS A 130 -3.38 22.68 -0.01
N LYS A 131 -3.53 23.88 0.57
CA LYS A 131 -3.09 25.14 -0.06
C LYS A 131 -1.60 25.46 0.14
N HIS A 132 -0.94 24.74 1.03
CA HIS A 132 0.44 25.00 1.47
C HIS A 132 1.44 23.97 0.95
N SER A 133 0.98 22.87 0.33
CA SER A 133 1.83 21.82 -0.22
C SER A 133 1.55 21.60 -1.70
N TRP A 134 2.57 21.77 -2.53
CA TRP A 134 2.51 21.53 -3.98
C TRP A 134 3.47 20.40 -4.34
N PRO A 135 2.98 19.23 -4.77
CA PRO A 135 3.85 18.14 -5.20
C PRO A 135 4.62 18.54 -6.46
N SER A 136 5.95 18.47 -6.41
CA SER A 136 6.81 18.58 -7.59
C SER A 136 7.25 17.18 -8.01
N ALA A 137 6.39 16.47 -8.74
CA ALA A 137 6.74 15.17 -9.30
C ALA A 137 7.63 15.38 -10.53
N ARG A 138 8.83 14.78 -10.56
CA ARG A 138 9.61 14.65 -11.79
C ARG A 138 8.94 13.59 -12.67
N LEU A 139 8.09 14.03 -13.60
CA LEU A 139 7.43 13.16 -14.56
C LEU A 139 8.48 12.59 -15.54
N ASN A 140 8.51 11.26 -15.67
CA ASN A 140 9.23 10.60 -16.75
C ASN A 140 8.40 10.77 -18.03
N SER A 141 9.00 11.29 -19.10
CA SER A 141 8.32 11.85 -20.28
C SER A 141 7.43 10.88 -21.07
N SER A 142 7.46 9.58 -20.78
CA SER A 142 6.68 8.55 -21.48
C SER A 142 5.25 8.32 -20.93
N LEU A 143 4.86 8.95 -19.82
CA LEU A 143 3.56 8.71 -19.14
C LEU A 143 2.49 9.81 -19.35
N HIS A 144 2.70 10.75 -20.28
CA HIS A 144 1.81 11.91 -20.44
C HIS A 144 0.38 11.62 -20.94
N ALA A 145 0.10 10.45 -21.52
CA ALA A 145 -1.13 10.24 -22.28
C ALA A 145 -2.36 9.70 -21.50
N ALA A 146 -2.21 9.32 -20.22
CA ALA A 146 -3.26 8.54 -19.52
C ALA A 146 -3.56 9.01 -18.09
N MET A 147 -3.44 10.31 -17.80
CA MET A 147 -3.51 10.84 -16.43
C MET A 147 -4.90 11.41 -16.07
N PRO A 148 -5.55 10.95 -14.98
CA PRO A 148 -6.74 11.60 -14.45
C PRO A 148 -6.37 12.98 -13.88
N THR A 149 -7.23 13.97 -14.10
CA THR A 149 -7.06 15.34 -13.63
C THR A 149 -7.15 15.41 -12.09
N GLY A 150 -6.20 16.13 -11.46
CA GLY A 150 -6.28 16.51 -10.03
C GLY A 150 -5.46 15.66 -9.05
N ALA A 151 -4.98 14.47 -9.45
CA ALA A 151 -4.07 13.67 -8.65
C ALA A 151 -2.68 13.62 -9.32
N PHE A 152 -1.65 14.09 -8.61
CA PHE A 152 -0.27 13.86 -9.08
C PHE A 152 0.01 12.36 -9.03
N PRO A 153 0.46 11.74 -10.14
CA PRO A 153 0.69 10.30 -10.17
C PRO A 153 1.75 9.93 -9.13
N GLY A 154 1.42 8.95 -8.28
CA GLY A 154 2.37 8.36 -7.34
C GLY A 154 2.62 9.17 -6.06
N VAL A 155 1.85 10.22 -5.77
CA VAL A 155 1.93 10.94 -4.49
C VAL A 155 0.69 10.65 -3.65
N ASP A 156 0.88 10.05 -2.48
CA ASP A 156 -0.16 9.87 -1.47
C ASP A 156 -0.31 11.18 -0.67
N SER A 157 -1.35 11.97 -0.99
CA SER A 157 -1.61 13.25 -0.30
C SER A 157 -1.83 13.10 1.20
N THR A 158 -2.37 11.95 1.65
CA THR A 158 -2.54 11.67 3.08
C THR A 158 -1.18 11.54 3.75
N GLU A 159 -0.27 10.79 3.15
CA GLU A 159 1.10 10.61 3.66
C GLU A 159 1.85 11.95 3.73
N VAL A 160 1.72 12.79 2.69
CA VAL A 160 2.32 14.13 2.67
C VAL A 160 1.75 15.02 3.78
N PHE A 161 0.43 15.08 3.95
CA PHE A 161 -0.17 15.95 4.96
C PHE A 161 0.12 15.46 6.38
N GLU A 162 0.13 14.14 6.62
CA GLU A 162 0.54 13.57 7.90
C GLU A 162 2.03 13.83 8.19
N PHE A 163 2.90 13.80 7.16
CA PHE A 163 4.30 14.17 7.30
C PHE A 163 4.45 15.65 7.69
N LEU A 164 3.76 16.56 6.99
CA LEU A 164 3.79 17.99 7.28
C LEU A 164 3.26 18.28 8.69
N GLU A 165 2.21 17.59 9.12
CA GLU A 165 1.66 17.74 10.46
C GLU A 165 2.66 17.35 11.55
N ARG A 166 3.34 16.20 11.39
CA ARG A 166 4.36 15.74 12.35
C ARG A 166 5.56 16.67 12.47
N HIS A 167 5.86 17.46 11.43
CA HIS A 167 7.01 18.37 11.38
C HIS A 167 6.60 19.84 11.41
N ALA A 168 5.33 20.15 11.69
CA ALA A 168 4.88 21.51 11.84
C ALA A 168 5.55 22.15 13.05
N PRO A 169 5.98 23.43 12.97
CA PRO A 169 6.48 24.13 14.14
C PRO A 169 5.41 24.14 15.23
N MET A 170 5.78 23.82 16.46
CA MET A 170 4.89 24.00 17.60
C MET A 170 4.54 25.49 17.69
N ALA A 171 3.24 25.80 17.80
CA ALA A 171 2.81 27.15 18.10
C ALA A 171 3.40 27.52 19.48
N GLY A 172 4.31 28.49 19.48
CA GLY A 172 4.86 29.09 20.70
C GLY A 172 3.86 29.96 21.42
#